data_AF-A0A3D5K4F7-F1
#
_entry.id   AF-A0A3D5K4F7-F1
#
_cell.length_a   1.000
_cell.length_b   1.000
_cell.length_c   1.000
_cell.angle_alpha   90.00
_cell.angle_beta   90.00
_cell.angle_gamma   90.00
#
_symmetry.space_group_name_H-M   'P 1'
#
loop_
_entity.id
_entity.type
_entity.pdbx_description
1 polymer ?
#
loop_
_entity_poly.entity_id
_entity_poly.type
_entity_poly.pdbx_seq_one_letter_code
_entity_poly.pdbx_strand_id
1 'polypeptide(L)'
;MTPRVRFAPSPTGYLHVGSARTALFNWLHARSTGGTFVLRIEDTDAERNRTDLTDSLLAELEWLGLDWDEGPYFQSERCDRHREVVEDLLGRGLAYLCDADNQEVAGSTLVEGLAVRFRMPVGATMAFADVV
;
A
#
# COMPACT_ATOMS: atom_id res chain seq x y z
N MET A 1 13.81 18.71 0.04
CA MET A 1 12.48 18.28 0.51
C MET A 1 12.67 17.52 1.80
N THR A 2 11.84 17.77 2.80
CA THR A 2 11.81 16.97 4.03
C THR A 2 11.26 15.58 3.69
N PRO A 3 11.97 14.47 3.98
CA PRO A 3 11.56 13.15 3.54
C PRO A 3 10.29 12.70 4.24
N ARG A 4 9.45 11.94 3.52
CA ARG A 4 8.25 11.31 4.04
C ARG A 4 8.33 9.82 3.72
N VAL A 5 8.32 8.99 4.74
CA VAL A 5 8.47 7.54 4.63
C VAL A 5 7.34 6.83 5.37
N ARG A 6 7.11 5.56 5.05
CA ARG A 6 6.03 4.79 5.68
C ARG A 6 6.44 3.38 6.05
N PHE A 7 5.93 2.91 7.19
CA PHE A 7 5.80 1.49 7.47
C PHE A 7 4.37 1.04 7.12
N ALA A 8 4.28 0.01 6.27
CA ALA A 8 3.03 -0.43 5.66
C ALA A 8 2.77 -1.93 5.85
N PRO A 9 2.52 -2.40 7.09
CA PRO A 9 2.28 -3.81 7.37
C PRO A 9 0.84 -4.25 7.02
N SER A 10 0.68 -5.50 6.60
CA SER A 10 -0.63 -6.17 6.51
C SER A 10 -0.92 -6.96 7.79
N PRO A 11 -2.14 -6.90 8.35
CA PRO A 11 -2.49 -7.59 9.60
C PRO A 11 -2.82 -9.07 9.37
N THR A 12 -1.89 -9.80 8.73
CA THR A 12 -2.03 -11.23 8.38
C THR A 12 -1.13 -12.14 9.21
N GLY A 13 -0.33 -11.57 10.12
CA GLY A 13 0.55 -12.28 11.05
C GLY A 13 1.17 -11.32 12.07
N TYR A 14 1.87 -11.86 13.07
CA TYR A 14 2.61 -11.07 14.07
C TYR A 14 3.82 -10.34 13.46
N LEU A 15 4.26 -9.25 14.11
CA LEU A 15 5.45 -8.51 13.68
C LEU A 15 6.70 -9.38 13.81
N HIS A 16 7.23 -9.83 12.68
CA HIS A 16 8.52 -10.52 12.65
C HIS A 16 9.69 -9.53 12.62
N VAL A 17 10.88 -10.01 13.03
CA VAL A 17 12.11 -9.20 13.14
C VAL A 17 12.46 -8.43 11.86
N GLY A 18 12.25 -9.03 10.68
CA GLY A 18 12.46 -8.36 9.39
C GLY A 18 11.55 -7.14 9.17
N SER A 19 10.30 -7.20 9.62
CA SER A 19 9.36 -6.08 9.55
C SER A 19 9.69 -5.02 10.59
N ALA A 20 10.05 -5.44 11.82
CA ALA A 20 10.55 -4.52 12.84
C ALA A 20 11.79 -3.75 12.38
N ARG A 21 12.73 -4.42 11.67
CA ARG A 21 13.89 -3.75 11.05
C ARG A 21 13.47 -2.71 10.02
N THR A 22 12.48 -3.03 9.18
CA THR A 22 11.97 -2.09 8.17
C THR A 22 11.31 -0.87 8.84
N ALA A 23 10.47 -1.09 9.87
CA ALA A 23 9.87 -0.02 10.66
C ALA A 23 10.95 0.88 11.29
N LEU A 24 11.93 0.27 11.97
CA LEU A 24 13.05 0.96 12.60
C LEU A 24 13.86 1.81 11.60
N PHE A 25 14.16 1.29 10.40
CA PHE A 25 14.94 2.03 9.41
C PHE A 25 14.17 3.23 8.85
N ASN A 26 12.87 3.08 8.59
CA ASN A 26 12.03 4.20 8.18
C ASN A 26 11.93 5.25 9.30
N TRP A 27 11.72 4.81 10.55
CA TRP A 27 11.65 5.67 11.71
C TRP A 27 12.97 6.45 11.93
N LEU A 28 14.12 5.76 11.93
CA LEU A 28 15.44 6.38 12.07
C LEU A 28 15.73 7.37 10.94
N HIS A 29 15.38 7.02 9.69
CA HIS A 29 15.56 7.92 8.56
C HIS A 29 14.73 9.19 8.73
N ALA A 30 13.46 9.08 9.10
CA ALA A 30 12.62 10.25 9.39
C ALA A 30 13.20 11.09 10.54
N ARG A 31 13.48 10.49 11.70
CA ARG A 31 13.97 11.21 12.88
C ARG A 31 15.32 11.90 12.64
N SER A 32 16.26 11.23 11.99
CA SER A 32 17.60 11.80 11.72
C SER A 32 17.61 12.95 10.71
N THR A 33 16.57 13.04 9.86
CA THR A 33 16.48 14.05 8.79
C THR A 33 15.41 15.10 9.05
N GLY A 34 14.70 15.03 10.19
CA GLY A 34 13.53 15.86 10.47
C GLY A 34 12.33 15.56 9.55
N GLY A 35 12.27 14.34 9.02
CA GLY A 35 11.21 13.80 8.16
C GLY A 35 9.93 13.38 8.88
N THR A 36 8.98 12.85 8.11
CA THR A 36 7.71 12.27 8.60
C THR A 36 7.72 10.76 8.49
N PHE A 37 7.40 10.06 9.57
CA PHE A 37 7.15 8.63 9.61
C PHE A 37 5.64 8.35 9.68
N VAL A 38 5.12 7.72 8.63
CA VAL A 38 3.69 7.40 8.47
C VAL A 38 3.43 5.92 8.77
N LEU A 39 2.40 5.63 9.56
CA LEU A 39 1.89 4.27 9.74
C LEU A 39 0.63 4.05 8.90
N ARG A 40 0.66 3.03 8.04
CA ARG A 40 -0.49 2.65 7.21
C ARG A 40 -0.72 1.15 7.25
N ILE A 41 -1.89 0.73 7.71
CA ILE A 41 -2.29 -0.66 7.75
C ILE A 41 -2.80 -1.08 6.37
N GLU A 42 -2.18 -2.09 5.78
CA GLU A 42 -2.51 -2.64 4.45
C GLU A 42 -3.55 -3.76 4.61
N ASP A 43 -4.75 -3.38 5.01
CA ASP A 43 -5.90 -4.24 5.35
C ASP A 43 -6.90 -4.41 4.20
N THR A 44 -6.42 -4.61 2.97
CA THR A 44 -7.30 -4.79 1.79
C THR A 44 -7.85 -6.21 1.63
N ASP A 45 -7.28 -7.21 2.32
CA ASP A 45 -7.71 -8.60 2.24
C ASP A 45 -8.57 -8.99 3.45
N ALA A 46 -9.89 -8.82 3.30
CA ALA A 46 -10.85 -9.04 4.38
C ALA A 46 -10.82 -10.48 4.98
N GLU A 47 -10.44 -11.50 4.20
CA GLU A 47 -10.40 -12.89 4.67
C GLU A 47 -9.19 -13.14 5.58
N ARG A 48 -8.08 -12.45 5.32
CA ARG A 48 -6.82 -12.63 6.06
C ARG A 48 -6.62 -11.61 7.16
N ASN A 49 -7.33 -10.49 7.13
CA ASN A 49 -7.23 -9.46 8.15
C ASN A 49 -7.83 -9.90 9.47
N ARG A 50 -7.14 -9.56 10.55
CA ARG A 50 -7.54 -9.89 11.91
C ARG A 50 -7.31 -8.69 12.82
N THR A 51 -8.38 -8.18 13.42
CA THR A 51 -8.31 -7.01 14.31
C THR A 51 -7.33 -7.24 15.47
N ASP A 52 -7.29 -8.45 16.02
CA ASP A 52 -6.35 -8.84 17.07
C ASP A 52 -4.87 -8.75 16.62
N LEU A 53 -4.59 -8.98 15.33
CA LEU A 53 -3.24 -8.83 14.77
C LEU A 53 -2.89 -7.35 14.55
N THR A 54 -3.86 -6.52 14.15
CA THR A 54 -3.66 -5.07 14.09
C THR A 54 -3.35 -4.51 15.48
N ASP A 55 -4.12 -4.87 16.50
CA ASP A 55 -3.91 -4.40 17.88
C ASP A 55 -2.55 -4.83 18.41
N SER A 56 -2.18 -6.10 18.17
CA SER A 56 -0.86 -6.64 18.55
C SER A 56 0.27 -5.87 17.88
N LEU A 57 0.16 -5.62 16.57
CA LEU A 57 1.14 -4.84 15.81
C LEU A 57 1.33 -3.42 16.38
N LEU A 58 0.23 -2.73 16.72
CA LEU A 58 0.31 -1.38 17.29
C LEU A 58 1.02 -1.40 18.66
N ALA A 59 0.68 -2.37 19.51
CA ALA A 59 1.32 -2.56 20.80
C ALA A 59 2.81 -2.92 20.68
N GLU A 60 3.19 -3.74 19.69
CA GLU A 60 4.57 -4.10 19.41
C GLU A 60 5.40 -2.89 18.95
N LEU A 61 4.84 -2.01 18.10
CA LEU A 61 5.50 -0.76 17.69
C LEU A 61 5.68 0.20 18.87
N GLU A 62 4.66 0.33 19.73
CA GLU A 62 4.75 1.14 20.95
C GLU A 62 5.79 0.58 21.92
N TRP A 63 5.84 -0.73 22.11
CA TRP A 63 6.84 -1.40 22.95
C TRP A 63 8.28 -1.18 22.45
N LEU A 64 8.46 -1.15 21.13
CA LEU A 64 9.75 -0.81 20.50
C LEU A 64 10.11 0.68 20.60
N GLY A 65 9.18 1.54 21.04
CA GLY A 65 9.36 2.99 21.08
C GLY A 65 9.34 3.66 19.71
N LEU A 66 8.66 3.05 18.73
CA LEU A 66 8.56 3.56 17.35
C LEU A 66 7.24 4.31 17.16
N ASP A 67 7.21 5.56 17.64
CA ASP A 67 6.09 6.48 17.43
C ASP A 67 5.96 6.89 15.95
N TRP A 68 4.75 7.20 15.49
CA TRP A 68 4.48 7.70 14.14
C TRP A 68 3.84 9.09 14.17
N ASP A 69 4.18 9.88 13.15
CA ASP A 69 3.74 11.26 13.03
C ASP A 69 2.34 11.36 12.40
N GLU A 70 1.99 10.40 11.55
CA GLU A 70 0.70 10.32 10.86
C GLU A 70 0.17 8.88 10.85
N GLY A 71 -1.14 8.72 11.06
CA GLY A 71 -1.83 7.44 11.10
C GLY A 71 -2.22 6.99 12.53
N PRO A 72 -2.61 5.71 12.71
CA PRO A 72 -2.68 4.68 11.67
C PRO A 72 -3.75 5.00 10.63
N TYR A 73 -3.41 4.88 9.34
CA TYR A 73 -4.39 4.92 8.25
C TYR A 73 -4.71 3.51 7.78
N PHE A 74 -5.98 3.20 7.55
CA PHE A 74 -6.42 1.90 7.04
C PHE A 74 -6.71 2.00 5.53
N GLN A 75 -6.29 1.01 4.74
CA GLN A 75 -6.61 0.96 3.31
C GLN A 75 -8.08 0.60 3.06
N SER A 76 -8.69 -0.21 3.92
CA SER A 76 -10.10 -0.56 3.84
C SER A 76 -11.02 0.67 3.84
N GLU A 77 -10.63 1.73 4.55
CA GLU A 77 -11.35 3.02 4.61
C GLU A 77 -11.19 3.90 3.35
N ARG A 78 -10.36 3.49 2.40
CA ARG A 78 -9.98 4.30 1.22
C ARG A 78 -10.56 3.80 -0.09
N CYS A 79 -11.50 2.86 -0.04
CA CYS A 79 -12.16 2.25 -1.19
C CYS A 79 -12.62 3.29 -2.24
N ASP A 80 -13.24 4.40 -1.82
CA ASP A 80 -13.75 5.41 -2.75
C ASP A 80 -12.62 6.10 -3.52
N ARG A 81 -11.52 6.42 -2.84
CA ARG A 81 -10.33 6.99 -3.51
C ARG A 81 -9.70 5.99 -4.46
N HIS A 82 -9.68 4.70 -4.11
CA HIS A 82 -9.18 3.66 -5.00
C HIS A 82 -10.03 3.54 -6.27
N ARG A 83 -11.37 3.57 -6.14
CA ARG A 83 -12.29 3.55 -7.29
C ARG A 83 -12.07 4.76 -8.20
N GLU A 84 -12.00 5.96 -7.63
CA GLU A 84 -11.77 7.20 -8.40
C GLU A 84 -10.48 7.12 -9.25
N VAL A 85 -9.38 6.63 -8.65
CA VAL A 85 -8.11 6.47 -9.36
C VAL A 85 -8.20 5.41 -10.45
N VAL A 86 -8.90 4.30 -10.20
CA VAL A 86 -9.09 3.24 -11.20
C VAL A 86 -9.92 3.74 -12.38
N GLU A 87 -10.97 4.51 -12.12
CA GLU A 87 -11.79 5.15 -13.16
C GLU A 87 -10.97 6.15 -14.00
N ASP A 88 -10.11 6.96 -13.38
CA ASP A 88 -9.18 7.84 -14.12
C ASP A 88 -8.23 7.03 -15.02
N LEU A 89 -7.64 5.94 -14.50
CA LEU A 89 -6.74 5.08 -15.27
C LEU A 89 -7.45 4.41 -16.46
N LEU A 90 -8.68 3.94 -16.26
CA LEU A 90 -9.51 3.38 -17.33
C LEU A 90 -9.88 4.45 -18.38
N GLY A 91 -10.31 5.63 -17.92
CA GLY A 91 -10.67 6.76 -18.81
C GLY A 91 -9.49 7.28 -19.64
N ARG A 92 -8.26 7.16 -19.12
CA ARG A 92 -7.01 7.52 -19.81
C ARG A 92 -6.42 6.39 -20.65
N GLY A 93 -7.03 5.20 -20.67
CA GLY A 93 -6.53 4.02 -21.37
C GLY A 93 -5.24 3.43 -20.78
N LEU A 94 -4.87 3.83 -19.56
CA LEU A 94 -3.73 3.32 -18.80
C LEU A 94 -4.05 2.02 -18.06
N ALA A 95 -5.32 1.65 -18.00
CA ALA A 95 -5.81 0.37 -17.51
C ALA A 95 -6.87 -0.19 -18.46
N TYR A 96 -7.19 -1.47 -18.29
CA TYR A 96 -8.23 -2.16 -19.04
C TYR A 96 -8.95 -3.19 -18.18
N LEU A 97 -10.19 -3.51 -18.55
CA LEU A 97 -10.98 -4.55 -17.90
C LEU A 97 -10.55 -5.93 -18.41
N CYS A 98 -10.51 -6.93 -17.55
CA CYS A 98 -10.29 -8.31 -17.95
C CYS A 98 -11.27 -9.28 -17.28
N ASP A 99 -11.64 -10.31 -18.03
CA ASP A 99 -12.43 -11.43 -17.52
C ASP A 99 -11.59 -12.43 -16.71
N ALA A 100 -12.24 -13.50 -16.26
CA ALA A 100 -11.60 -14.57 -15.48
C ALA A 100 -10.50 -15.31 -16.27
N ASP A 101 -10.57 -15.31 -17.60
CA ASP A 101 -9.57 -15.90 -18.50
C ASP A 101 -8.47 -14.89 -18.90
N ASN A 102 -8.45 -13.73 -18.22
CA ASN A 102 -7.51 -12.63 -18.42
C ASN A 102 -7.55 -11.99 -19.81
N GLN A 103 -8.67 -12.13 -20.53
CA GLN A 103 -8.86 -11.47 -21.82
C GLN A 103 -9.34 -10.04 -21.63
N GLU A 104 -8.82 -9.11 -22.43
CA GLU A 104 -9.25 -7.70 -22.40
C GLU A 104 -10.70 -7.58 -22.89
N VAL A 105 -11.53 -6.93 -22.07
CA VAL A 105 -12.94 -6.66 -22.36
C VAL A 105 -13.10 -5.17 -22.67
N ALA A 106 -13.89 -4.84 -23.70
CA ALA A 106 -14.17 -3.46 -24.04
C ALA A 106 -14.94 -2.76 -22.91
N GLY A 107 -14.47 -1.58 -22.52
CA GLY A 107 -15.10 -0.76 -21.49
C GLY A 107 -14.08 0.14 -20.78
N SER A 108 -14.57 1.24 -20.22
CA SER A 108 -13.75 2.22 -19.48
C SER A 108 -14.36 2.60 -18.14
N THR A 109 -15.30 1.79 -17.65
CA THR A 109 -15.99 1.96 -16.36
C THR A 109 -15.85 0.68 -15.57
N LEU A 110 -15.81 0.76 -14.23
CA LEU A 110 -15.80 -0.42 -13.37
C LEU A 110 -17.05 -1.27 -13.62
N VAL A 111 -16.86 -2.58 -13.77
CA VAL A 111 -17.93 -3.56 -13.94
C VAL A 111 -17.71 -4.69 -12.95
N GLU A 112 -18.74 -5.03 -12.18
CA GLU A 112 -18.68 -6.13 -11.22
C GLU A 112 -18.36 -7.45 -11.93
N GLY A 113 -17.49 -8.26 -11.31
CA GLY A 113 -17.04 -9.53 -11.86
C GLY A 113 -15.89 -9.44 -12.86
N LEU A 114 -15.49 -8.23 -13.28
CA LEU A 114 -14.28 -8.00 -14.07
C LEU A 114 -13.16 -7.46 -13.18
N ALA A 115 -11.92 -7.89 -13.45
CA ALA A 115 -10.74 -7.30 -12.84
C ALA A 115 -10.24 -6.12 -13.67
N VAL A 116 -9.46 -5.23 -13.06
CA VAL A 116 -8.78 -4.14 -13.76
C VAL A 116 -7.28 -4.43 -13.79
N ARG A 117 -6.67 -4.32 -14.97
CA ARG A 117 -5.23 -4.49 -15.16
C ARG A 117 -4.59 -3.21 -15.67
N PHE A 118 -3.38 -2.93 -15.19
CA PHE A 118 -2.57 -1.83 -15.70
C PHE A 118 -1.99 -2.17 -17.07
N ARG A 119 -2.00 -1.19 -17.99
CA ARG A 119 -1.42 -1.33 -19.32
C ARG A 119 0.06 -0.99 -19.28
N MET A 120 0.92 -2.00 -19.39
CA MET A 120 2.36 -1.81 -19.42
C MET A 120 2.78 -0.99 -20.66
N PRO A 121 3.67 0.01 -20.51
CA PRO A 121 4.21 0.75 -21.64
C PRO A 121 4.96 -0.18 -22.62
N VAL A 122 4.63 -0.10 -23.91
CA VAL A 122 5.24 -0.94 -24.95
C VAL A 122 6.57 -0.33 -25.39
N GLY A 123 7.62 -1.15 -25.46
CA GLY A 123 8.95 -0.71 -25.92
C GLY A 123 9.70 0.18 -24.93
N ALA A 124 9.25 0.29 -23.69
CA ALA A 124 9.90 1.07 -22.65
C ALA A 124 10.75 0.18 -21.72
N THR A 125 11.90 0.70 -21.29
CA THR A 125 12.66 0.15 -20.17
C THR A 125 12.33 0.95 -18.91
N MET A 126 11.83 0.27 -17.88
CA MET A 126 11.62 0.86 -16.56
C MET A 126 12.90 0.66 -15.74
N ALA A 127 13.59 1.75 -15.41
CA ALA A 127 14.81 1.72 -14.62
C ALA A 127 14.70 2.69 -13.43
N PHE A 128 15.26 2.28 -12.30
CA PHE A 128 15.29 3.05 -11.06
C PHE A 128 16.72 2.97 -10.49
N ALA A 129 17.18 4.04 -9.87
CA ALA A 129 18.40 4.02 -9.07
C ALA A 129 18.02 3.66 -7.64
N ASP A 130 18.28 2.42 -7.24
CA ASP A 130 18.07 1.99 -5.86
C ASP A 130 19.11 2.65 -4.94
N VAL A 131 18.69 2.96 -3.72
CA VAL A 131 19.56 3.64 -2.73
C VAL A 131 20.43 2.66 -1.95
N VAL A 132 20.16 1.35 -2.06
CA VAL A 132 20.90 0.25 -1.44
C VAL A 132 21.75 -0.49 -2.48
#